data_AF-A0A356V8D3-F1
#
_entry.id   AF-A0A356V8D3-F1
#
_cell.length_a   1.000
_cell.length_b   1.000
_cell.length_c   1.000
_cell.angle_alpha   90.00
_cell.angle_beta   90.00
_cell.angle_gamma   90.00
#
_symmetry.space_group_name_H-M   'P 1'
#
loop_
_entity.id
_entity.type
_entity.pdbx_description
1 polymer ?
#
loop_
_entity_poly.entity_id
_entity_poly.type
_entity_poly.pdbx_seq_one_letter_code
_entity_poly.pdbx_strand_id
1 'polypeptide(L)'
;MNISNEIEYIASDERREVIPWVRTTDREGRVTEYQSTEQPLSPEQIAAGRIRRMDCVDCHNRPSHIYYPPDRAIEQSFEAGRLDRRLPYLKREGIRLLAQPYASEQEAASAILKGLAEFYQQAYPDLYRAQAAAVQQATMELQQIYARNIFPEMRVDWRGYPNHIGHLNSEGCFRCHDGLHQSSDGKVITKDCNACHTILGQGPPEELLATSLQAQPFRHPVDVGMDVTEFKCSECHTGTGGL
;
A
#
# COMPACT_ATOMS: atom_id res chain seq x y z
N MET A 1 -10.96 13.43 0.76
CA MET A 1 -12.30 12.81 0.72
C MET A 1 -13.27 13.81 0.13
N ASN A 2 -13.99 13.44 -0.93
CA ASN A 2 -14.80 14.40 -1.68
C ASN A 2 -16.16 14.63 -0.99
N ILE A 3 -16.13 15.20 0.21
CA ILE A 3 -17.32 15.41 1.07
C ILE A 3 -18.32 16.39 0.41
N SER A 4 -17.86 17.13 -0.60
CA SER A 4 -18.55 18.26 -1.20
C SER A 4 -19.13 17.99 -2.58
N ASN A 5 -18.67 16.95 -3.27
CA ASN A 5 -19.04 16.67 -4.65
C ASN A 5 -19.45 15.20 -4.77
N GLU A 6 -20.35 14.93 -5.71
CA GLU A 6 -20.70 13.55 -6.07
C GLU A 6 -19.71 13.04 -7.10
N ILE A 7 -19.13 11.87 -6.81
CA ILE A 7 -18.21 11.17 -7.72
C ILE A 7 -18.87 9.89 -8.15
N GLU A 8 -18.94 9.70 -9.46
CA GLU A 8 -19.37 8.47 -10.09
C GLU A 8 -18.28 7.94 -11.01
N TYR A 9 -18.21 6.64 -11.20
CA TYR A 9 -17.20 6.02 -12.04
C TYR A 9 -17.69 4.74 -12.70
N ILE A 10 -17.00 4.34 -13.76
CA ILE A 10 -17.12 3.02 -14.38
C ILE A 10 -15.74 2.38 -14.27
N ALA A 11 -15.69 1.16 -13.74
CA ALA A 11 -14.48 0.34 -13.74
C ALA A 11 -14.52 -0.68 -14.89
N SER A 12 -13.37 -1.01 -15.45
CA SER A 12 -13.25 -2.04 -16.50
C SER A 12 -12.97 -3.44 -15.95
N ASP A 13 -12.67 -3.57 -14.66
CA ASP A 13 -12.40 -4.84 -13.98
C ASP A 13 -13.31 -5.06 -12.75
N GLU A 14 -13.43 -6.32 -12.33
CA GLU A 14 -14.30 -6.70 -11.19
C GLU A 14 -13.78 -6.17 -9.84
N ARG A 15 -12.46 -6.01 -9.70
CA ARG A 15 -11.84 -5.51 -8.47
C ARG A 15 -11.93 -3.99 -8.36
N ARG A 16 -12.27 -3.31 -9.45
CA ARG A 16 -12.40 -1.85 -9.58
C ARG A 16 -11.06 -1.14 -9.44
N GLU A 17 -9.98 -1.79 -9.86
CA GLU A 17 -8.64 -1.22 -9.85
C GLU A 17 -8.40 -0.30 -11.05
N VAL A 18 -9.08 -0.57 -12.17
CA VAL A 18 -8.97 0.20 -13.41
C VAL A 18 -10.25 0.99 -13.61
N ILE A 19 -10.15 2.31 -13.50
CA ILE A 19 -11.28 3.24 -13.59
C ILE A 19 -11.07 4.12 -14.83
N PRO A 20 -11.52 3.73 -16.03
CA PRO A 20 -11.30 4.51 -17.25
C PRO A 20 -12.24 5.70 -17.44
N TRP A 21 -13.33 5.80 -16.65
CA TRP A 21 -14.32 6.86 -16.76
C TRP A 21 -14.74 7.36 -15.38
N VAL A 22 -14.79 8.67 -15.22
CA VAL A 22 -15.17 9.34 -13.98
C VAL A 22 -16.11 10.50 -14.29
N ARG A 23 -17.17 10.66 -13.50
CA ARG A 23 -18.04 11.82 -13.51
C ARG A 23 -18.03 12.49 -12.16
N THR A 24 -17.89 13.80 -12.19
CA THR A 24 -17.95 14.68 -11.03
C THR A 24 -19.20 15.55 -11.14
N THR A 25 -19.94 15.70 -10.06
CA THR A 25 -21.00 16.71 -9.93
C THR A 25 -20.67 17.59 -8.73
N ASP A 26 -20.44 18.87 -8.97
CA ASP A 26 -20.08 19.81 -7.91
C ASP A 26 -21.29 20.33 -7.11
N ARG A 27 -21.03 21.16 -6.09
CA ARG A 27 -22.08 21.74 -5.23
C ARG A 27 -23.07 22.62 -5.99
N GLU A 28 -22.67 23.19 -7.12
CA GLU A 28 -23.52 23.99 -7.98
C GLU A 28 -24.31 23.12 -8.98
N GLY A 29 -24.11 21.80 -8.96
CA GLY A 29 -24.74 20.85 -9.87
C GLY A 29 -24.06 20.77 -11.23
N ARG A 30 -22.88 21.37 -11.41
CA ARG A 30 -22.15 21.27 -12.68
C ARG A 30 -21.53 19.89 -12.80
N VAL A 31 -21.80 19.25 -13.93
CA VAL A 31 -21.29 17.92 -14.26
C VAL A 31 -20.05 18.06 -15.12
N THR A 32 -18.98 17.34 -14.76
CA THR A 32 -17.80 17.16 -15.63
C THR A 32 -17.48 15.68 -15.72
N GLU A 33 -17.41 15.16 -16.94
CA GLU A 33 -17.01 13.79 -17.25
C GLU A 33 -15.57 13.76 -17.74
N TYR A 34 -14.83 12.75 -17.30
CA TYR A 34 -13.42 12.52 -17.61
C TYR A 34 -13.27 11.09 -18.13
N GLN A 35 -12.41 10.92 -19.13
CA GLN A 35 -12.02 9.62 -19.65
C GLN A 35 -10.50 9.46 -19.64
N SER A 36 -10.03 8.25 -19.39
CA SER A 36 -8.63 7.90 -19.57
C SER A 36 -8.21 8.15 -21.01
N THR A 37 -7.10 8.85 -21.21
CA THR A 37 -6.48 9.07 -22.52
C THR A 37 -5.81 7.81 -23.07
N GLU A 38 -5.48 6.85 -22.21
CA GLU A 38 -4.83 5.60 -22.59
C GLU A 38 -5.82 4.44 -22.78
N GLN A 39 -6.87 4.41 -21.97
CA GLN A 39 -7.89 3.35 -21.99
C GLN A 39 -9.31 3.94 -22.03
N PRO A 40 -9.65 4.77 -23.04
CA PRO A 40 -10.98 5.37 -23.12
C PRO A 40 -12.06 4.30 -23.33
N LEU A 41 -13.27 4.58 -22.85
CA LEU A 41 -14.43 3.73 -23.13
C LEU A 41 -15.16 4.23 -24.39
N SER A 42 -15.62 3.31 -25.22
CA SER A 42 -16.53 3.66 -26.32
C SER A 42 -17.89 4.12 -25.77
N PRO A 43 -18.68 4.89 -26.55
CA PRO A 43 -20.03 5.26 -26.15
C PRO A 43 -20.91 4.06 -25.78
N GLU A 44 -20.76 2.94 -26.49
CA GLU A 44 -21.47 1.69 -26.22
C GLU A 44 -21.03 1.07 -24.89
N GLN A 45 -19.72 1.11 -24.59
CA GLN A 45 -19.17 0.63 -23.32
C GLN A 45 -19.63 1.50 -22.14
N ILE A 46 -19.72 2.82 -22.31
CA ILE A 46 -20.26 3.73 -21.28
C ILE A 46 -21.75 3.43 -21.05
N ALA A 47 -22.53 3.28 -22.14
CA ALA A 47 -23.96 3.01 -22.05
C ALA A 47 -24.28 1.64 -21.41
N ALA A 48 -23.45 0.62 -21.66
CA ALA A 48 -23.56 -0.69 -21.02
C ALA A 48 -22.87 -0.76 -19.64
N GLY A 49 -22.03 0.22 -19.33
CA GLY A 49 -21.19 0.25 -18.14
C GLY A 49 -22.00 0.43 -16.86
N ARG A 50 -21.58 -0.24 -15.80
CA ARG A 50 -22.18 -0.06 -14.47
C ARG A 50 -21.62 1.22 -13.84
N ILE A 51 -22.36 2.31 -13.94
CA ILE A 51 -22.05 3.54 -13.21
C ILE A 51 -22.23 3.29 -11.71
N ARG A 52 -21.17 3.56 -10.94
CA ARG A 52 -21.16 3.45 -9.48
C ARG A 52 -20.89 4.81 -8.89
N ARG A 53 -21.67 5.18 -7.87
CA ARG A 53 -21.32 6.30 -6.99
C ARG A 53 -20.21 5.85 -6.05
N MET A 54 -19.14 6.63 -5.99
CA MET A 54 -18.02 6.40 -5.09
C MET A 54 -18.47 6.56 -3.64
N ASP A 55 -18.16 5.55 -2.83
CA ASP A 55 -18.43 5.55 -1.40
C ASP A 55 -17.16 5.27 -0.57
N CYS A 56 -17.33 5.12 0.75
CA CYS A 56 -16.20 4.89 1.64
C CYS A 56 -15.51 3.54 1.42
N VAL A 57 -16.19 2.53 0.86
CA VAL A 57 -15.61 1.19 0.63
C VAL A 57 -14.88 1.08 -0.70
N ASP A 58 -15.06 2.04 -1.61
CA ASP A 58 -14.22 2.18 -2.81
C ASP A 58 -12.80 2.67 -2.48
N CYS A 59 -12.63 3.34 -1.32
CA CYS A 59 -11.33 3.85 -0.85
C CYS A 59 -10.78 3.12 0.37
N HIS A 60 -11.64 2.54 1.21
CA HIS A 60 -11.23 1.91 2.47
C HIS A 60 -11.81 0.52 2.67
N ASN A 61 -10.97 -0.38 3.17
CA ASN A 61 -11.41 -1.65 3.77
C ASN A 61 -11.93 -1.46 5.21
N ARG A 62 -12.39 -0.25 5.58
CA ARG A 62 -12.69 0.13 6.98
C ARG A 62 -13.87 -0.60 7.63
N PRO A 63 -14.94 -1.02 6.92
CA PRO A 63 -15.95 -1.88 7.53
C PRO A 63 -15.54 -3.36 7.60
N SER A 64 -14.33 -3.72 7.14
CA SER A 64 -13.81 -5.09 7.15
C SER A 64 -12.44 -5.17 7.84
N HIS A 65 -11.90 -6.39 7.87
CA HIS A 65 -10.57 -6.64 8.42
C HIS A 65 -9.48 -6.03 7.51
N ILE A 66 -8.54 -5.27 8.07
CA ILE A 66 -7.42 -4.68 7.32
C ILE A 66 -6.30 -5.70 7.24
N TYR A 67 -6.01 -6.17 6.04
CA TYR A 67 -4.86 -7.05 5.76
C TYR A 67 -3.63 -6.19 5.52
N TYR A 68 -2.78 -6.06 6.54
CA TYR A 68 -1.53 -5.31 6.41
C TYR A 68 -0.50 -6.11 5.63
N PRO A 69 0.24 -5.45 4.71
CA PRO A 69 1.43 -6.08 4.13
C PRO A 69 2.50 -6.37 5.20
N PRO A 70 3.39 -7.36 4.96
CA PRO A 70 4.42 -7.78 5.90
C PRO A 70 5.28 -6.63 6.42
N ASP A 71 5.70 -5.71 5.54
CA ASP A 71 6.51 -4.55 5.92
C ASP A 71 5.81 -3.69 6.97
N ARG A 72 4.54 -3.34 6.78
CA ARG A 72 3.77 -2.51 7.69
C ARG A 72 3.45 -3.24 8.99
N ALA A 73 3.07 -4.50 8.91
CA ALA A 73 2.71 -5.29 10.10
C ALA A 73 3.92 -5.50 11.02
N ILE A 74 5.09 -5.76 10.45
CA ILE A 74 6.35 -5.90 11.22
C ILE A 74 6.75 -4.57 11.85
N GLU A 75 6.68 -3.46 11.11
CA GLU A 75 6.96 -2.12 11.65
C GLU A 75 6.06 -1.80 12.85
N GLN A 76 4.76 -2.06 12.75
CA GLN A 76 3.84 -1.88 13.88
C GLN A 76 4.24 -2.71 15.10
N SER A 77 4.80 -3.90 14.90
CA SER A 77 5.29 -4.74 16.00
C SER A 77 6.63 -4.26 16.58
N PHE A 78 7.51 -3.63 15.79
CA PHE A 78 8.69 -2.92 16.30
C PHE A 78 8.34 -1.62 17.04
N GLU A 79 7.35 -0.86 16.55
CA GLU A 79 6.82 0.34 17.21
C GLU A 79 6.19 0.00 18.56
N ALA A 80 5.46 -1.12 18.62
CA ALA A 80 4.83 -1.61 19.85
C ALA A 80 5.79 -2.35 20.80
N GLY A 81 7.08 -2.48 20.47
CA GLY A 81 8.07 -3.17 21.29
C GLY A 81 7.89 -4.69 21.39
N ARG A 82 7.09 -5.31 20.50
CA ARG A 82 6.90 -6.77 20.43
C ARG A 82 8.05 -7.49 19.74
N LEU A 83 8.78 -6.79 18.87
CA LEU A 83 9.98 -7.27 18.20
C LEU A 83 11.22 -6.52 18.73
N ASP A 84 12.29 -7.26 19.02
CA ASP A 84 13.54 -6.70 19.52
C ASP A 84 14.38 -6.13 18.38
N ARG A 85 14.58 -4.81 18.39
CA ARG A 85 15.37 -4.07 17.38
C ARG A 85 16.85 -4.43 17.37
N ARG A 86 17.36 -5.10 18.42
CA ARG A 86 18.75 -5.55 18.51
C ARG A 86 19.02 -6.81 17.68
N LEU A 87 17.98 -7.52 17.24
CA LEU A 87 18.11 -8.68 16.38
C LEU A 87 18.43 -8.23 14.94
N PRO A 88 19.64 -8.53 14.42
CA PRO A 88 20.04 -8.07 13.11
C PRO A 88 19.16 -8.69 12.02
N TYR A 89 18.79 -7.88 11.02
CA TYR A 89 17.99 -8.28 9.87
C TYR A 89 16.60 -8.87 10.17
N LEU A 90 16.08 -8.71 11.39
CA LEU A 90 14.79 -9.30 11.76
C LEU A 90 13.64 -8.82 10.85
N LYS A 91 13.60 -7.53 10.48
CA LYS A 91 12.61 -7.01 9.54
C LYS A 91 12.67 -7.72 8.19
N ARG A 92 13.86 -7.81 7.60
CA ARG A 92 14.09 -8.49 6.32
C ARG A 92 13.62 -9.92 6.36
N GLU A 93 14.09 -10.70 7.33
CA GLU A 93 13.78 -12.12 7.40
C GLU A 93 12.29 -12.34 7.70
N GLY A 94 11.69 -11.49 8.55
CA GLY A 94 10.26 -11.47 8.79
C GLY A 94 9.47 -11.25 7.49
N ILE A 95 9.79 -10.21 6.71
CA ILE A 95 9.13 -9.94 5.43
C ILE A 95 9.28 -11.13 4.49
N ARG A 96 10.50 -11.66 4.35
CA ARG A 96 10.79 -12.82 3.48
C ARG A 96 9.93 -14.03 3.84
N LEU A 97 9.80 -14.34 5.13
CA LEU A 97 9.02 -15.48 5.62
C LEU A 97 7.52 -15.25 5.45
N LEU A 98 7.00 -14.08 5.83
CA LEU A 98 5.57 -13.77 5.74
C LEU A 98 5.08 -13.66 4.29
N ALA A 99 5.93 -13.25 3.35
CA ALA A 99 5.56 -13.06 1.95
C ALA A 99 5.39 -14.36 1.14
N GLN A 100 5.79 -15.51 1.69
CA GLN A 100 5.74 -16.78 0.97
C GLN A 100 4.30 -17.25 0.72
N PRO A 101 4.03 -17.90 -0.42
CA PRO A 101 2.71 -18.42 -0.77
C PRO A 101 2.48 -19.79 -0.12
N TYR A 102 2.39 -19.85 1.20
CA TYR A 102 2.04 -21.08 1.92
C TYR A 102 0.64 -21.56 1.54
N ALA A 103 0.39 -22.86 1.62
CA ALA A 103 -0.92 -23.45 1.33
C ALA A 103 -1.87 -23.44 2.54
N SER A 104 -1.34 -23.31 3.76
CA SER A 104 -2.13 -23.26 5.00
C SER A 104 -1.45 -22.45 6.10
N GLU A 105 -2.23 -22.04 7.11
CA GLU A 105 -1.69 -21.42 8.32
C GLU A 105 -0.68 -22.32 9.06
N GLN A 106 -0.93 -23.64 9.10
CA GLN A 106 -0.04 -24.60 9.76
C GLN A 106 1.32 -24.74 9.06
N GLU A 107 1.30 -24.72 7.72
CA GLU A 107 2.53 -24.71 6.91
C GLU A 107 3.32 -23.43 7.17
N ALA A 108 2.65 -22.28 7.12
CA ALA A 108 3.25 -20.98 7.40
C ALA A 108 3.88 -20.94 8.79
N ALA A 109 3.15 -21.37 9.82
CA ALA A 109 3.65 -21.39 11.19
C ALA A 109 4.92 -22.24 11.33
N SER A 110 4.94 -23.42 10.72
CA SER A 110 6.10 -24.32 10.73
C SER A 110 7.29 -23.74 9.98
N ALA A 111 7.04 -23.12 8.82
CA ALA A 111 8.08 -22.51 8.00
C ALA A 111 8.68 -21.25 8.65
N ILE A 112 7.87 -20.42 9.30
CA ILE A 112 8.33 -19.23 10.06
C ILE A 112 9.21 -19.67 11.23
N LEU A 113 8.77 -20.68 11.99
CA LEU A 113 9.52 -21.23 13.11
C LEU A 113 10.89 -21.74 12.68
N LYS A 114 10.92 -22.59 11.66
CA LYS A 114 12.16 -23.17 11.13
C LYS A 114 13.05 -22.09 10.51
N GLY A 115 12.50 -21.27 9.63
CA GLY A 115 13.27 -20.34 8.81
C GLY A 115 13.95 -19.22 9.59
N LEU A 116 13.30 -18.68 10.64
CA LEU A 116 13.94 -17.64 11.46
C LEU A 116 15.06 -18.23 12.34
N ALA A 117 14.82 -19.39 12.94
CA ALA A 117 15.82 -20.09 13.75
C ALA A 117 17.04 -20.49 12.91
N GLU A 118 16.83 -21.08 11.72
CA GLU A 118 17.90 -21.44 10.80
C GLU A 118 18.76 -20.25 10.39
N PHE A 119 18.12 -19.11 10.07
CA PHE A 119 18.85 -17.89 9.73
C PHE A 119 19.80 -17.46 10.85
N TYR A 120 19.30 -17.34 12.09
CA TYR A 120 20.13 -16.91 13.21
C TYR A 120 21.17 -17.95 13.62
N GLN A 121 20.87 -19.24 13.53
CA GLN A 121 21.85 -20.30 13.80
C GLN A 121 23.02 -20.28 12.80
N GLN A 122 22.75 -19.98 11.53
CA GLN A 122 23.76 -19.98 10.47
C GLN A 122 24.53 -18.66 10.40
N ALA A 123 23.83 -17.53 10.40
CA ALA A 123 24.44 -16.21 10.21
C ALA A 123 24.94 -15.57 11.51
N TYR A 124 24.33 -15.93 12.66
CA TYR A 124 24.63 -15.32 13.97
C TYR A 124 24.64 -16.34 15.12
N PRO A 125 25.44 -17.42 15.06
CA PRO A 125 25.37 -18.53 16.02
C PRO A 125 25.58 -18.10 17.48
N ASP A 126 26.49 -17.15 17.73
CA ASP A 126 26.74 -16.62 19.09
C ASP A 126 25.54 -15.83 19.62
N LEU A 127 24.94 -14.98 18.78
CA LEU A 127 23.74 -14.24 19.13
C LEU A 127 22.56 -15.18 19.36
N TYR A 128 22.40 -16.22 18.54
CA TYR A 128 21.35 -17.21 18.73
C TYR A 128 21.48 -17.93 20.08
N ARG A 129 22.71 -18.31 20.47
CA ARG A 129 22.97 -18.90 21.80
C ARG A 129 22.67 -17.93 22.94
N ALA A 130 23.05 -16.66 22.80
CA ALA A 130 22.89 -15.65 23.83
C ALA A 130 21.45 -15.09 23.95
N GLN A 131 20.70 -15.08 22.84
CA GLN A 131 19.40 -14.40 22.71
C GLN A 131 18.31 -15.34 22.14
N ALA A 132 18.41 -16.65 22.39
CA ALA A 132 17.44 -17.64 21.91
C ALA A 132 15.98 -17.28 22.25
N ALA A 133 15.75 -16.75 23.45
CA ALA A 133 14.43 -16.31 23.88
C ALA A 133 13.89 -15.14 23.05
N ALA A 134 14.75 -14.18 22.65
CA ALA A 134 14.34 -13.07 21.79
C ALA A 134 13.99 -13.55 20.38
N VAL A 135 14.75 -14.52 19.84
CA VAL A 135 14.43 -15.14 18.55
C VAL A 135 13.12 -15.91 18.62
N GLN A 136 12.88 -16.67 19.69
CA GLN A 136 11.62 -17.37 19.90
C GLN A 136 10.43 -16.39 20.01
N GLN A 137 10.59 -15.30 20.75
CA GLN A 137 9.57 -14.25 20.84
C GLN A 137 9.26 -13.63 19.47
N ALA A 138 10.30 -13.35 18.69
CA ALA A 138 10.16 -12.83 17.34
C ALA A 138 9.43 -13.82 16.42
N THR A 139 9.75 -15.12 16.50
CA THR A 139 9.02 -16.18 15.78
C THR A 139 7.53 -16.17 16.12
N MET A 140 7.18 -16.15 17.41
CA MET A 140 5.77 -16.15 17.83
C MET A 140 5.03 -14.91 17.33
N GLU A 141 5.67 -13.74 17.38
CA GLU A 141 5.08 -12.50 16.85
C GLU A 141 4.88 -12.57 15.33
N LEU A 142 5.83 -13.12 14.57
CA LEU A 142 5.68 -13.31 13.13
C LEU A 142 4.54 -14.28 12.79
N GLN A 143 4.41 -15.40 13.51
CA GLN A 143 3.29 -16.33 13.34
C GLN A 143 1.94 -15.64 13.63
N GLN A 144 1.88 -14.82 14.66
CA GLN A 144 0.69 -14.05 14.99
C GLN A 144 0.38 -12.96 13.94
N ILE A 145 1.40 -12.30 13.39
CA ILE A 145 1.22 -11.38 12.27
C ILE A 145 0.62 -12.13 11.08
N TYR A 146 1.16 -13.29 10.73
CA TYR A 146 0.66 -14.12 9.64
C TYR A 146 -0.83 -14.46 9.83
N ALA A 147 -1.16 -15.10 10.95
CA ALA A 147 -2.53 -15.55 11.26
C ALA A 147 -3.57 -14.43 11.32
N ARG A 148 -3.14 -13.18 11.53
CA ARG A 148 -4.04 -12.01 11.50
C ARG A 148 -4.15 -11.36 10.13
N ASN A 149 -3.23 -11.58 9.19
CA ASN A 149 -3.19 -10.78 7.95
C ASN A 149 -3.25 -11.60 6.66
N ILE A 150 -2.99 -12.91 6.74
CA ILE A 150 -2.80 -13.78 5.58
C ILE A 150 -3.56 -15.06 5.84
N PHE A 151 -4.53 -15.36 4.98
CA PHE A 151 -5.40 -16.53 5.08
C PHE A 151 -5.28 -17.34 3.77
N PRO A 152 -4.29 -18.24 3.67
CA PRO A 152 -3.99 -19.01 2.47
C PRO A 152 -5.18 -19.74 1.86
N GLU A 153 -5.95 -20.41 2.71
CA GLU A 153 -7.07 -21.27 2.35
C GLU A 153 -8.20 -20.45 1.70
N MET A 154 -8.34 -19.19 2.11
CA MET A 154 -9.32 -18.24 1.56
C MET A 154 -8.74 -17.39 0.43
N ARG A 155 -7.43 -17.46 0.18
CA ARG A 155 -6.70 -16.56 -0.75
C ARG A 155 -6.91 -15.08 -0.40
N VAL A 156 -6.89 -14.77 0.89
CA VAL A 156 -7.10 -13.41 1.41
C VAL A 156 -5.81 -12.89 2.02
N ASP A 157 -5.32 -11.80 1.47
CA ASP A 157 -4.19 -11.02 1.99
C ASP A 157 -4.24 -9.58 1.42
N TRP A 158 -3.20 -8.79 1.69
CA TRP A 158 -3.08 -7.40 1.20
C TRP A 158 -3.00 -7.29 -0.33
N ARG A 159 -2.59 -8.34 -1.05
CA ARG A 159 -2.51 -8.38 -2.53
C ARG A 159 -3.89 -8.61 -3.13
N GLY A 160 -4.68 -9.48 -2.51
CA GLY A 160 -6.07 -9.75 -2.91
C GLY A 160 -7.02 -8.61 -2.53
N TYR A 161 -6.76 -7.95 -1.40
CA TYR A 161 -7.64 -6.94 -0.80
C TYR A 161 -6.85 -5.70 -0.38
N PRO A 162 -6.32 -4.92 -1.34
CA PRO A 162 -5.55 -3.72 -1.04
C PRO A 162 -6.41 -2.67 -0.34
N ASN A 163 -5.76 -1.83 0.47
CA ASN A 163 -6.41 -0.67 1.09
C ASN A 163 -6.00 0.60 0.33
N HIS A 164 -6.95 1.22 -0.35
CA HIS A 164 -6.75 2.38 -1.23
C HIS A 164 -6.65 3.73 -0.51
N ILE A 165 -6.47 3.75 0.81
CA ILE A 165 -6.29 4.97 1.60
C ILE A 165 -5.03 5.76 1.22
N GLY A 166 -4.01 5.08 0.68
CA GLY A 166 -2.77 5.67 0.21
C GLY A 166 -2.33 5.03 -1.10
N HIS A 167 -1.25 5.56 -1.67
CA HIS A 167 -0.75 5.16 -2.99
C HIS A 167 0.65 4.52 -2.94
N LEU A 168 1.07 4.00 -1.78
CA LEU A 168 2.38 3.33 -1.63
C LEU A 168 2.32 1.89 -2.14
N ASN A 169 1.44 1.07 -1.56
CA ASN A 169 1.32 -0.36 -1.88
C ASN A 169 0.13 -0.72 -2.77
N SER A 170 -0.67 0.28 -3.13
CA SER A 170 -1.77 0.19 -4.10
C SER A 170 -1.81 1.48 -4.89
N GLU A 171 -2.55 1.55 -5.98
CA GLU A 171 -2.70 2.81 -6.72
C GLU A 171 -3.55 3.84 -5.95
N GLY A 172 -4.41 3.38 -5.04
CA GLY A 172 -5.19 4.27 -4.17
C GLY A 172 -6.04 5.26 -4.97
N CYS A 173 -5.82 6.56 -4.70
CA CYS A 173 -6.44 7.66 -5.42
C CYS A 173 -5.90 7.84 -6.86
N PHE A 174 -4.70 7.35 -7.17
CA PHE A 174 -4.11 7.45 -8.49
C PHE A 174 -4.81 6.59 -9.55
N ARG A 175 -5.78 5.74 -9.17
CA ARG A 175 -6.70 5.12 -10.13
C ARG A 175 -7.51 6.13 -10.95
N CYS A 176 -7.65 7.37 -10.46
CA CYS A 176 -8.25 8.49 -11.19
C CYS A 176 -7.34 9.74 -11.23
N HIS A 177 -6.45 9.89 -10.25
CA HIS A 177 -5.50 11.01 -10.13
C HIS A 177 -4.15 10.68 -10.79
N ASP A 178 -4.19 10.11 -11.99
CA ASP A 178 -3.02 9.70 -12.77
C ASP A 178 -2.54 10.78 -13.75
N GLY A 179 -3.28 11.87 -13.91
CA GLY A 179 -3.00 12.90 -14.93
C GLY A 179 -3.41 12.47 -16.34
N LEU A 180 -4.05 11.31 -16.49
CA LEU A 180 -4.49 10.73 -17.76
C LEU A 180 -6.00 10.79 -17.95
N HIS A 181 -6.74 11.26 -16.94
CA HIS A 181 -8.17 11.48 -17.03
C HIS A 181 -8.49 12.88 -17.54
N GLN A 182 -9.01 12.98 -18.75
CA GLN A 182 -9.30 14.25 -19.41
C GLN A 182 -10.78 14.39 -19.79
N SER A 183 -11.34 15.59 -19.58
CA SER A 183 -12.69 15.95 -20.02
C SER A 183 -12.71 16.49 -21.45
N SER A 184 -13.90 16.58 -22.05
CA SER A 184 -14.08 17.12 -23.41
C SER A 184 -13.70 18.59 -23.55
N ASP A 185 -13.77 19.38 -22.46
CA ASP A 185 -13.32 20.77 -22.39
C ASP A 185 -11.84 20.92 -21.97
N GLY A 186 -11.11 19.80 -21.89
CA GLY A 186 -9.66 19.77 -21.70
C GLY A 186 -9.18 19.79 -20.24
N LYS A 187 -10.07 19.76 -19.25
CA LYS A 187 -9.69 19.65 -17.84
C LYS A 187 -9.09 18.26 -17.58
N VAL A 188 -8.09 18.21 -16.71
CA VAL A 188 -7.40 16.96 -16.34
C VAL A 188 -7.53 16.73 -14.85
N ILE A 189 -7.77 15.47 -14.44
CA ILE A 189 -7.67 15.09 -13.03
C ILE A 189 -6.17 15.03 -12.69
N THR A 190 -5.72 15.97 -11.86
CA THR A 190 -4.29 16.18 -11.58
C THR A 190 -3.64 14.97 -10.88
N LYS A 191 -2.37 14.73 -11.24
CA LYS A 191 -1.42 13.87 -10.52
C LYS A 191 -0.47 14.64 -9.59
N ASP A 192 -0.68 15.95 -9.42
CA ASP A 192 0.16 16.78 -8.57
C ASP A 192 0.06 16.35 -7.10
N CYS A 193 1.19 15.99 -6.51
CA CYS A 193 1.33 15.60 -5.12
C CYS A 193 0.74 16.65 -4.16
N ASN A 194 0.87 17.94 -4.51
CA ASN A 194 0.41 19.06 -3.68
C ASN A 194 -1.12 19.23 -3.67
N ALA A 195 -1.83 18.51 -4.54
CA ALA A 195 -3.30 18.46 -4.47
C ALA A 195 -3.79 17.73 -3.21
N CYS A 196 -2.97 16.83 -2.64
CA CYS A 196 -3.32 16.00 -1.49
C CYS A 196 -2.35 16.14 -0.30
N HIS A 197 -1.10 16.51 -0.55
CA HIS A 197 -0.05 16.57 0.46
C HIS A 197 0.49 17.99 0.66
N THR A 198 0.88 18.30 1.88
CA THR A 198 1.74 19.44 2.20
C THR A 198 2.93 18.91 2.97
N ILE A 199 4.07 18.73 2.28
CA ILE A 199 5.27 18.16 2.89
C ILE A 199 6.03 19.28 3.60
N LEU A 200 5.97 19.30 4.92
CA LEU A 200 6.62 20.30 5.78
C LEU A 200 8.04 19.88 6.20
N GLY A 201 8.34 18.58 6.11
CA GLY A 201 9.64 17.99 6.44
C GLY A 201 9.71 16.54 5.99
N GLN A 202 10.91 16.11 5.60
CA GLN A 202 11.21 14.76 5.15
C GLN A 202 12.70 14.47 5.36
N GLY A 203 13.08 13.19 5.37
CA GLY A 203 14.47 12.77 5.57
C GLY A 203 14.77 12.33 7.01
N PRO A 204 16.06 12.13 7.33
CA PRO A 204 16.49 11.68 8.64
C PRO A 204 16.26 12.74 9.73
N PRO A 205 16.28 12.37 11.02
CA PRO A 205 15.92 13.25 12.13
C PRO A 205 16.63 14.62 12.13
N GLU A 206 17.88 14.67 11.72
CA GLU A 206 18.69 15.89 11.61
C GLU A 206 18.14 16.88 10.56
N GLU A 207 17.49 16.41 9.49
CA GLU A 207 16.87 17.24 8.47
C GLU A 207 15.45 17.70 8.87
N LEU A 208 14.75 16.91 9.70
CA LEU A 208 13.40 17.23 10.18
C LEU A 208 13.36 18.44 11.13
N LEU A 209 14.47 18.73 11.81
CA LEU A 209 14.62 19.85 12.74
C LEU A 209 14.56 21.23 12.06
N ALA A 210 14.71 21.28 10.73
CA ALA A 210 14.57 22.49 9.92
C ALA A 210 13.18 22.55 9.24
N THR A 211 12.11 22.27 10.00
CA THR A 211 10.73 22.27 9.47
C THR A 211 10.47 23.59 8.75
N SER A 212 10.26 23.52 7.44
CA SER A 212 9.91 24.68 6.64
C SER A 212 8.40 24.85 6.66
N LEU A 213 7.95 26.10 6.80
CA LEU A 213 6.53 26.45 6.57
C LEU A 213 6.17 26.44 5.08
N GLN A 214 7.15 26.23 4.19
CA GLN A 214 6.95 26.08 2.76
C GLN A 214 6.88 24.61 2.38
N ALA A 215 5.90 24.27 1.54
CA ALA A 215 5.77 22.93 0.96
C ALA A 215 7.05 22.55 0.21
N GLN A 216 7.54 21.34 0.49
CA GLN A 216 8.72 20.76 -0.14
C GLN A 216 8.30 19.76 -1.23
N PRO A 217 9.05 19.63 -2.34
CA PRO A 217 8.85 18.54 -3.29
C PRO A 217 9.16 17.20 -2.60
N PHE A 218 8.46 16.14 -2.97
CA PHE A 218 8.74 14.80 -2.43
C PHE A 218 10.15 14.32 -2.80
N ARG A 219 10.85 13.69 -1.85
CA ARG A 219 12.14 13.02 -2.05
C ARG A 219 12.03 11.56 -1.62
N HIS A 220 12.37 10.64 -2.52
CA HIS A 220 12.44 9.22 -2.17
C HIS A 220 13.51 8.99 -1.08
N PRO A 221 13.25 8.16 -0.06
CA PRO A 221 14.19 7.96 1.05
C PRO A 221 15.54 7.36 0.64
N VAL A 222 15.58 6.63 -0.47
CA VAL A 222 16.79 6.03 -1.03
C VAL A 222 16.96 6.46 -2.48
N ASP A 223 18.19 6.74 -2.91
CA ASP A 223 18.47 7.01 -4.31
C ASP A 223 18.41 5.70 -5.10
N VAL A 224 17.43 5.63 -6.00
CA VAL A 224 17.20 4.48 -6.89
C VAL A 224 17.73 4.72 -8.31
N GLY A 225 18.44 5.83 -8.54
CA GLY A 225 19.04 6.17 -9.83
C GLY A 225 18.02 6.53 -10.92
N MET A 226 16.79 6.88 -10.54
CA MET A 226 15.69 7.23 -11.44
C MET A 226 14.81 8.32 -10.82
N ASP A 227 14.13 9.08 -11.68
CA ASP A 227 13.11 10.04 -11.23
C ASP A 227 11.85 9.27 -10.83
N VAL A 228 11.65 9.11 -9.52
CA VAL A 228 10.50 8.38 -8.98
C VAL A 228 9.16 9.08 -9.21
N THR A 229 9.14 10.35 -9.60
CA THR A 229 7.87 11.08 -9.85
C THR A 229 7.21 10.68 -11.17
N GLU A 230 7.93 9.95 -12.03
CA GLU A 230 7.41 9.40 -13.28
C GLU A 230 6.79 7.99 -13.11
N PHE A 231 6.84 7.41 -11.90
CA PHE A 231 6.39 6.04 -11.64
C PHE A 231 5.35 6.01 -10.51
N LYS A 232 4.44 5.02 -10.55
CA LYS A 232 3.59 4.76 -9.39
C LYS A 232 4.41 4.03 -8.32
N CYS A 233 4.34 4.49 -7.07
CA CYS A 233 5.10 3.87 -5.97
C CYS A 233 4.79 2.36 -5.84
N SER A 234 3.55 1.97 -6.12
CA SER A 234 3.07 0.58 -6.08
C SER A 234 3.73 -0.35 -7.11
N GLU A 235 4.40 0.17 -8.13
CA GLU A 235 5.18 -0.63 -9.08
C GLU A 235 6.42 -1.26 -8.42
N CYS A 236 6.98 -0.60 -7.41
CA CYS A 236 8.13 -1.08 -6.64
C CYS A 236 7.76 -1.54 -5.22
N HIS A 237 6.77 -0.91 -4.60
CA HIS A 237 6.41 -1.14 -3.20
C HIS A 237 5.24 -2.10 -3.03
N THR A 238 5.47 -3.39 -3.16
CA THR A 238 4.41 -4.43 -3.09
C THR A 238 4.05 -4.87 -1.66
N GLY A 239 4.60 -4.23 -0.64
CA GLY A 239 4.47 -4.66 0.77
C GLY A 239 5.43 -5.79 1.17
N THR A 240 6.19 -6.31 0.19
CA THR A 240 7.26 -7.29 0.39
C THR A 240 8.64 -6.73 0.03
N GLY A 241 8.68 -5.51 -0.50
CA GLY A 241 9.90 -4.75 -0.80
C GLY A 241 10.17 -3.74 0.31
N GLY A 242 11.39 -3.74 0.84
CA GLY A 242 11.78 -2.91 1.97
C GLY A 242 13.06 -3.44 2.63
N LEU A 243 14.15 -3.46 1.84
CA LEU A 243 15.51 -3.64 2.32
C LEU A 243 16.21 -2.29 2.34
#